data_AF-A0A413DU47-F1
#
_entry.id   AF-A0A413DU47-F1
#
_cell.length_a   1.000
_cell.length_b   1.000
_cell.length_c   1.000
_cell.angle_alpha   90.00
_cell.angle_beta   90.00
_cell.angle_gamma   90.00
#
_symmetry.space_group_name_H-M   'P 1'
#
loop_
_entity.id
_entity.type
_entity.pdbx_description
1 polymer ?
#
loop_
_entity_poly.entity_id
_entity_poly.type
_entity_poly.pdbx_seq_one_letter_code
_entity_poly.pdbx_strand_id
1 'polypeptide(L)'
;MALRSSASRPDRGFGVRGGMDYLIIELESLLLRRGKTSTDIIRATGHTPASISKIRNGKVKAIRLKTLLDICVELDCQPGDLIKRVNERELEELATRRARNALSRATATGDDPVLESDHVYVVDLRDD
;
A
#
# COMPACT_ATOMS: atom_id res chain seq x y z
N MET A 1 -52.78 -10.17 -17.74
CA MET A 1 -51.90 -9.52 -18.73
C MET A 1 -51.33 -8.26 -18.10
N ALA A 2 -50.05 -8.33 -17.70
CA ALA A 2 -49.13 -7.25 -17.30
C ALA A 2 -49.51 -6.25 -16.17
N LEU A 3 -48.63 -5.73 -15.30
CA LEU A 3 -47.24 -5.93 -14.89
C LEU A 3 -47.00 -4.89 -13.76
N ARG A 4 -46.36 -5.26 -12.63
CA ARG A 4 -45.36 -4.48 -11.83
C ARG A 4 -45.82 -3.10 -11.25
N SER A 5 -45.32 -2.53 -10.16
CA SER A 5 -44.32 -2.81 -9.13
C SER A 5 -44.26 -1.51 -8.29
N SER A 6 -44.67 -1.49 -7.01
CA SER A 6 -44.36 -0.37 -6.13
C SER A 6 -43.10 -0.71 -5.34
N ALA A 7 -42.00 -0.13 -5.82
CA ALA A 7 -40.65 -0.12 -5.29
C ALA A 7 -40.53 -0.33 -3.77
N SER A 8 -39.88 -1.43 -3.39
CA SER A 8 -39.10 -1.48 -2.15
C SER A 8 -37.92 -0.50 -2.28
N ARG A 9 -37.75 0.33 -1.26
CA ARG A 9 -36.71 1.38 -1.18
C ARG A 9 -35.32 0.72 -1.17
N PRO A 10 -34.32 1.20 -1.94
CA PRO A 10 -32.96 0.77 -1.75
C PRO A 10 -32.39 1.42 -0.49
N ASP A 11 -31.62 0.60 0.21
CA ASP A 11 -30.94 0.86 1.47
C ASP A 11 -30.02 2.08 1.38
N ARG A 12 -30.11 3.00 2.35
CA ARG A 12 -29.22 4.17 2.45
C ARG A 12 -27.94 3.77 3.19
N GLY A 13 -27.11 2.97 2.54
CA GLY A 13 -25.69 2.82 2.90
C GLY A 13 -24.88 3.97 2.32
N PHE A 14 -23.83 4.40 3.02
CA PHE A 14 -22.87 5.41 2.59
C PHE A 14 -22.29 5.02 1.21
N GLY A 15 -22.81 5.63 0.15
CA GLY A 15 -22.50 5.26 -1.23
C GLY A 15 -21.14 5.79 -1.68
N VAL A 16 -20.09 4.98 -1.56
CA VAL A 16 -18.91 5.09 -2.42
C VAL A 16 -19.33 4.51 -3.77
N ARG A 17 -19.30 5.32 -4.84
CA ARG A 17 -19.63 4.86 -6.20
C ARG A 17 -18.76 3.64 -6.52
N GLY A 18 -19.39 2.55 -6.97
CA GLY A 18 -18.81 1.21 -7.10
C GLY A 18 -17.64 1.09 -8.07
N GLY A 19 -16.47 1.58 -7.65
CA GLY A 19 -15.16 1.15 -8.12
C GLY A 19 -14.49 0.29 -7.06
N MET A 20 -13.58 -0.58 -7.47
CA MET A 20 -12.79 -1.36 -6.52
C MET A 20 -11.78 -0.43 -5.82
N ASP A 21 -11.82 -0.42 -4.49
CA ASP A 21 -10.81 0.21 -3.66
C ASP A 21 -9.77 -0.84 -3.22
N TYR A 22 -8.51 -0.42 -3.17
CA TYR A 22 -7.38 -1.26 -2.81
C TYR A 22 -6.60 -0.63 -1.65
N LEU A 23 -6.01 -1.48 -0.82
CA LEU A 23 -4.98 -1.07 0.12
C LEU A 23 -3.61 -1.39 -0.46
N ILE A 24 -2.70 -0.42 -0.44
CA ILE A 24 -1.31 -0.61 -0.81
C ILE A 24 -0.38 -0.40 0.39
N ILE A 25 0.76 -1.08 0.38
CA ILE A 25 1.82 -0.93 1.37
C ILE A 25 3.05 -0.25 0.75
N GLU A 26 3.54 0.78 1.44
CA GLU A 26 4.67 1.64 1.01
C GLU A 26 5.95 1.41 1.84
N LEU A 27 6.00 0.34 2.64
CA LEU A 27 7.14 0.05 3.51
C LEU A 27 8.47 -0.01 2.73
N GLU A 28 8.50 -0.61 1.54
CA GLU A 28 9.73 -0.64 0.73
C GLU A 28 10.17 0.76 0.29
N SER A 29 9.24 1.60 -0.18
CA SER A 29 9.54 3.01 -0.51
C SER A 29 10.08 3.77 0.69
N LEU A 30 9.50 3.60 1.87
CA LEU A 30 9.95 4.27 3.10
C LEU A 30 11.35 3.80 3.52
N LEU A 31 11.63 2.50 3.41
CA LEU A 31 12.95 1.94 3.68
C LEU A 31 14.01 2.56 2.77
N LEU A 32 13.74 2.65 1.46
CA LEU A 32 14.64 3.28 0.49
C LEU A 32 14.88 4.75 0.82
N ARG A 33 13.83 5.54 1.07
CA ARG A 33 13.94 6.97 1.43
C ARG A 33 14.76 7.22 2.69
N ARG A 34 14.74 6.27 3.64
CA ARG A 34 15.46 6.39 4.92
C ARG A 34 16.82 5.67 4.92
N GLY A 35 17.21 5.05 3.80
CA GLY A 35 18.43 4.25 3.72
C GLY A 35 18.45 3.07 4.70
N LYS A 36 17.29 2.52 5.05
CA LYS A 36 17.16 1.40 5.98
C LYS A 36 16.80 0.11 5.25
N THR A 37 17.14 -1.02 5.84
CA THR A 37 16.76 -2.34 5.36
C THR A 37 15.68 -2.97 6.24
N SER A 38 15.04 -4.03 5.75
CA SER A 38 14.12 -4.80 6.59
C SER A 38 14.80 -5.41 7.81
N THR A 39 16.09 -5.74 7.71
CA THR A 39 16.91 -6.25 8.82
C THR A 39 17.08 -5.19 9.92
N ASP A 40 17.22 -3.91 9.54
CA ASP A 40 17.32 -2.82 10.51
C ASP A 40 16.03 -2.67 11.30
N ILE A 41 14.87 -2.75 10.64
CA ILE A 41 13.57 -2.75 11.31
C ILE A 41 13.43 -3.94 12.25
N ILE A 42 13.76 -5.14 11.80
CA ILE A 42 13.70 -6.37 12.62
C ILE A 42 14.52 -6.19 13.90
N ARG A 43 15.74 -5.64 13.78
CA ARG A 43 16.63 -5.41 14.91
C ARG A 43 16.10 -4.34 15.87
N ALA A 44 15.51 -3.26 15.33
CA ALA A 44 15.01 -2.15 16.14
C ALA A 44 13.68 -2.46 16.83
N THR A 45 12.75 -3.15 16.16
CA THR A 45 11.39 -3.38 16.68
C THR A 45 11.21 -4.75 17.35
N GLY A 46 12.17 -5.67 17.21
CA GLY A 46 12.07 -7.03 17.71
C GLY A 46 11.01 -7.90 17.01
N HIS A 47 10.52 -7.48 15.84
CA HIS A 47 9.56 -8.25 15.05
C HIS A 47 10.25 -9.36 14.24
N THR A 48 9.52 -10.44 13.97
CA THR A 48 10.09 -11.56 13.21
C THR A 48 10.33 -11.19 11.75
N PRO A 49 11.36 -11.77 11.09
CA PRO A 49 11.59 -11.57 9.67
C PRO A 49 10.37 -11.89 8.80
N ALA A 50 9.63 -12.95 9.16
CA ALA A 50 8.40 -13.33 8.48
C ALA A 50 7.32 -12.25 8.56
N SER A 51 7.15 -11.59 9.72
CA SER A 51 6.16 -10.51 9.90
C SER A 51 6.50 -9.31 9.02
N ILE A 52 7.75 -8.84 9.09
CA ILE A 52 8.19 -7.68 8.30
C ILE A 52 8.15 -7.97 6.80
N SER A 53 8.54 -9.18 6.37
CA SER A 53 8.45 -9.59 4.97
C SER A 53 7.01 -9.62 4.44
N LYS A 54 6.04 -10.11 5.24
CA LYS A 54 4.62 -10.09 4.86
C LYS A 54 4.11 -8.66 4.68
N ILE A 55 4.44 -7.76 5.61
CA ILE A 55 4.03 -6.35 5.52
C ILE A 55 4.66 -5.70 4.28
N ARG A 56 5.99 -5.80 4.13
CA ARG A 56 6.74 -5.16 3.03
C ARG A 56 6.18 -5.54 1.66
N ASN A 57 5.85 -6.82 1.47
CA ASN A 57 5.43 -7.33 0.18
C ASN A 57 3.89 -7.32 0.00
N GLY A 58 3.13 -6.63 0.86
CA GLY A 58 1.66 -6.55 0.76
C GLY A 58 0.92 -7.85 1.07
N LYS A 59 1.59 -8.89 1.56
CA LYS A 59 1.00 -10.22 1.88
C LYS A 59 0.38 -10.29 3.26
N VAL A 60 0.08 -9.14 3.87
CA VAL A 60 -0.45 -9.02 5.23
C VAL A 60 -1.97 -8.84 5.16
N LYS A 61 -2.72 -9.67 5.89
CA LYS A 61 -4.19 -9.53 5.99
C LYS A 61 -4.62 -8.63 7.14
N ALA A 62 -3.85 -8.67 8.24
CA ALA A 62 -4.07 -7.86 9.42
C ALA A 62 -2.73 -7.42 10.02
N ILE A 63 -2.68 -6.19 10.53
CA ILE A 63 -1.52 -5.63 11.23
C ILE A 63 -1.94 -5.23 12.65
N ARG A 64 -1.14 -5.62 13.64
CA ARG A 64 -1.35 -5.14 15.02
C ARG A 64 -0.94 -3.68 15.09
N LEU A 65 -1.73 -2.84 15.77
CA LEU A 65 -1.42 -1.42 15.92
C LEU A 65 -0.05 -1.17 16.57
N LYS A 66 0.38 -2.02 17.51
CA LYS A 66 1.73 -1.93 18.09
C LYS A 66 2.83 -2.11 17.03
N THR A 67 2.66 -3.08 16.12
CA THR A 67 3.60 -3.30 15.03
C THR A 67 3.64 -2.14 14.05
N LEU A 68 2.47 -1.60 13.71
CA LEU A 68 2.36 -0.40 12.87
C LEU A 68 3.08 0.79 13.52
N LEU A 69 2.81 1.04 14.81
CA LEU A 69 3.42 2.11 15.58
C LEU A 69 4.95 1.96 15.67
N ASP A 70 5.45 0.76 15.95
CA ASP A 70 6.90 0.51 16.07
C ASP A 70 7.64 0.80 14.76
N ILE A 71 7.05 0.41 13.63
CA ILE A 71 7.58 0.72 12.30
C ILE A 71 7.54 2.24 12.06
N CYS A 72 6.42 2.90 12.39
CA CYS A 72 6.27 4.34 12.23
C CYS A 72 7.25 5.15 13.08
N VAL A 73 7.54 4.73 14.31
CA VAL A 73 8.55 5.37 15.18
C VAL A 73 9.95 5.17 14.60
N GLU A 74 10.29 3.93 14.23
CA GLU A 74 11.62 3.62 13.68
C GLU A 74 11.89 4.32 12.35
N LEU A 75 10.84 4.53 11.54
CA LEU A 75 10.91 5.21 10.25
C LEU A 75 10.48 6.67 10.31
N ASP A 76 10.22 7.24 11.50
CA ASP A 76 9.71 8.59 11.70
C ASP A 76 8.69 8.99 10.61
N CYS A 77 7.61 8.21 10.52
CA CYS A 77 6.55 8.38 9.53
C CYS A 77 5.16 8.20 10.15
N GLN A 78 4.12 8.59 9.41
CA GLN A 78 2.74 8.38 9.81
C GLN A 78 2.18 7.06 9.25
N PRO A 79 1.14 6.48 9.88
CA PRO A 79 0.47 5.29 9.35
C PRO A 79 -0.01 5.43 7.90
N GLY A 80 -0.49 6.63 7.53
CA GLY A 80 -0.92 6.95 6.16
C GLY A 80 0.22 7.02 5.14
N ASP A 81 1.48 7.11 5.60
CA ASP A 81 2.64 6.98 4.72
C ASP A 81 2.91 5.52 4.39
N LEU A 82 2.61 4.60 5.32
CA LEU A 82 2.86 3.16 5.19
C LEU A 82 1.71 2.43 4.48
N ILE A 83 0.45 2.79 4.79
CA ILE A 83 -0.76 2.13 4.29
C ILE A 83 -1.65 3.17 3.61
N LYS A 84 -1.98 2.96 2.34
CA LYS A 84 -2.80 3.90 1.56
C LYS A 84 -3.98 3.21 0.91
N ARG A 85 -5.16 3.84 0.97
CA ARG A 85 -6.31 3.49 0.14
C ARG A 85 -6.16 4.16 -1.23
N VAL A 86 -6.25 3.36 -2.28
CA VAL A 86 -6.24 3.81 -3.68
C VAL A 86 -7.42 3.19 -4.41
N ASN A 87 -8.06 3.94 -5.29
CA ASN A 87 -9.03 3.37 -6.24
C ASN A 87 -8.30 2.75 -7.45
N GLU A 88 -9.04 2.06 -8.31
CA GLU A 88 -8.53 1.46 -9.55
C GLU A 88 -7.68 2.42 -10.39
N ARG A 89 -8.17 3.63 -10.65
CA ARG A 89 -7.47 4.62 -11.47
C ARG A 89 -6.16 5.07 -10.81
N GLU A 90 -6.20 5.35 -9.51
CA GLU A 90 -5.00 5.71 -8.73
C GLU A 90 -3.97 4.58 -8.77
N LEU A 91 -4.41 3.32 -8.70
CA LEU A 91 -3.54 2.14 -8.76
C LEU A 91 -2.86 2.00 -10.14
N GLU A 92 -3.60 2.12 -11.23
CA GLU A 92 -3.06 2.09 -12.60
C GLU A 92 -2.04 3.21 -12.85
N GLU A 93 -2.35 4.42 -12.39
CA GLU A 93 -1.46 5.58 -12.48
C GLU A 93 -0.15 5.36 -11.69
N LEU A 94 -0.25 4.80 -10.48
CA LEU A 94 0.91 4.45 -9.65
C LEU A 94 1.79 3.38 -10.30
N ALA A 95 1.19 2.30 -10.79
CA ALA A 95 1.91 1.23 -11.45
C ALA A 95 2.65 1.73 -12.71
N THR A 96 1.97 2.53 -13.53
CA THR A 96 2.57 3.15 -14.72
C THR A 96 3.72 4.07 -14.37
N ARG A 97 3.57 4.91 -13.32
CA ARG A 97 4.61 5.83 -12.86
C ARG A 97 5.85 5.06 -12.37
N ARG A 98 5.67 4.02 -11.57
CA ARG A 98 6.78 3.20 -11.07
C ARG A 98 7.51 2.45 -12.18
N ALA A 99 6.79 1.86 -13.13
CA ALA A 99 7.39 1.22 -14.29
C ALA A 99 8.24 2.21 -15.13
N ARG A 100 7.74 3.45 -15.33
CA ARG A 100 8.50 4.50 -16.02
C ARG A 100 9.76 4.88 -15.25
N ASN A 101 9.65 5.10 -13.94
CA ASN A 101 10.79 5.47 -13.10
C ASN A 101 11.89 4.40 -13.10
N ALA A 102 11.51 3.11 -13.05
CA ALA A 102 12.44 1.99 -13.13
C ALA A 102 13.27 2.01 -14.44
N LEU A 103 12.61 2.33 -15.57
CA LEU A 103 13.29 2.48 -16.86
C LEU A 103 14.21 3.70 -16.89
N SER A 104 13.78 4.84 -16.35
CA SER A 104 14.60 6.07 -16.30
C SER A 104 15.82 5.94 -15.40
N ARG A 105 15.76 5.15 -14.32
CA ARG A 105 16.91 4.85 -13.46
C ARG A 105 18.04 4.12 -14.20
N ALA A 106 17.73 3.35 -15.23
CA ALA A 106 18.74 2.65 -16.03
C ALA A 106 19.59 3.59 -16.92
N THR A 107 19.15 4.83 -17.14
CA THR A 107 19.78 5.77 -18.08
C THR A 107 20.19 7.11 -17.45
N ALA A 108 19.92 7.33 -16.15
CA ALA A 108 20.20 8.59 -15.48
C ALA A 108 21.68 8.71 -15.05
N THR A 109 22.39 9.68 -15.64
CA THR A 109 23.65 10.23 -15.14
C THR A 109 23.38 11.61 -14.53
N GLY A 110 23.28 11.70 -13.20
CA GLY A 110 23.21 12.97 -12.45
C GLY A 110 21.80 13.44 -12.09
N ASP A 111 21.71 13.99 -10.88
CA ASP A 111 20.60 14.66 -10.17
C ASP A 111 19.51 13.78 -9.52
N ASP A 112 19.50 13.83 -8.17
CA ASP A 112 18.67 13.16 -7.16
C ASP A 112 17.88 11.89 -7.59
N PRO A 113 18.30 10.68 -7.19
CA PRO A 113 17.50 9.49 -7.44
C PRO A 113 16.21 9.60 -6.62
N VAL A 114 15.06 9.62 -7.31
CA VAL A 114 13.76 9.41 -6.66
C VAL A 114 13.85 8.08 -5.90
N LEU A 115 13.98 8.11 -4.56
CA LEU A 115 14.09 6.92 -3.71
C LEU A 115 12.72 6.29 -3.50
N GLU A 116 12.11 5.80 -4.57
CA GLU A 116 10.85 5.05 -4.53
C GLU A 116 11.09 3.59 -4.94
N SER A 117 10.22 2.70 -4.44
CA SER A 117 10.14 1.33 -4.94
C SER A 117 9.61 1.33 -6.37
N ASP A 118 10.12 0.41 -7.19
CA ASP A 118 9.63 0.17 -8.55
C ASP A 118 8.37 -0.73 -8.57
N HIS A 119 7.96 -1.25 -7.40
CA HIS A 119 6.82 -2.14 -7.25
C HIS A 119 5.67 -1.47 -6.51
N VAL A 120 4.42 -1.82 -6.86
CA VAL A 120 3.23 -1.50 -6.07
C VAL A 120 2.77 -2.74 -5.34
N TYR A 121 2.77 -2.72 -4.01
CA TYR A 121 2.34 -3.84 -3.18
C TYR A 121 0.88 -3.68 -2.78
N VAL A 122 -0.01 -4.29 -3.56
CA VAL A 122 -1.45 -4.37 -3.26
C VAL A 122 -1.70 -5.49 -2.25
N VAL A 123 -2.53 -5.20 -1.24
CA VAL A 123 -3.01 -6.20 -0.29
C VAL A 123 -4.19 -6.94 -0.89
N ASP A 124 -4.03 -8.26 -1.05
CA ASP A 124 -5.12 -9.12 -1.48
C ASP A 124 -6.04 -9.43 -0.29
N LEU A 125 -7.30 -9.00 -0.36
CA LEU A 125 -8.34 -9.23 0.65
C LEU A 125 -9.50 -10.08 0.11
N ARG A 126 -9.33 -10.78 -1.02
CA ARG A 126 -10.42 -11.51 -1.68
C ARG A 126 -10.85 -12.80 -0.97
N ASP A 127 -10.01 -13.30 -0.05
CA ASP A 127 -10.17 -14.60 0.63
C ASP A 127 -10.55 -14.50 2.12
N ASP A 128 -10.93 -13.30 2.62
CA ASP A 128 -11.30 -13.06 4.03
C ASP A 128 -12.79 -12.73 4.21
#